data_AF-A0A958KUV9-F1
#
_entry.id   AF-A0A958KUV9-F1
#
_cell.length_a   1.000
_cell.length_b   1.000
_cell.length_c   1.000
_cell.angle_alpha   90.00
_cell.angle_beta   90.00
_cell.angle_gamma   90.00
#
_symmetry.space_group_name_H-M   'P 1'
#
loop_
_entity.id
_entity.type
_entity.pdbx_description
1 polymer ?
#
loop_
_entity_poly.entity_id
_entity_poly.type
_entity_poly.pdbx_seq_one_letter_code
_entity_poly.pdbx_strand_id
1 'polypeptide(L)' 'MTYKELDFIFPFIILAYGALMTFVLNSPKLMQIAEERFPTSLVQQMNMHRTLGIVCLVMGALWSLQNIWQA' A
#
# COMPACT_ATOMS: atom_id res chain seq x y z
N MET A 1 1.29 -23.23 4.86
CA MET A 1 1.86 -22.01 5.46
C MET A 1 1.76 -22.16 6.96
N THR A 2 2.90 -22.18 7.65
CA THR A 2 2.92 -22.09 9.10
C THR A 2 2.73 -20.63 9.53
N TYR A 3 2.31 -20.39 10.77
CA TYR A 3 2.16 -19.02 11.28
C TYR A 3 3.46 -18.20 11.17
N LYS A 4 4.62 -18.84 11.32
CA LYS A 4 5.94 -18.20 11.20
C LYS A 4 6.24 -17.72 9.78
N GLU A 5 5.90 -18.52 8.77
CA GLU A 5 6.07 -18.13 7.36
C GLU A 5 5.16 -16.97 6.99
N LEU A 6 3.94 -16.96 7.53
CA LEU A 6 2.99 -15.87 7.32
C LEU A 6 3.50 -14.57 7.96
N ASP A 7 3.96 -14.61 9.21
CA ASP A 7 4.52 -13.43 9.90
C ASP A 7 5.76 -12.87 9.20
N PHE A 8 6.55 -13.72 8.53
CA PHE A 8 7.67 -13.25 7.74
C PHE A 8 7.22 -12.54 6.46
N ILE A 9 6.30 -13.12 5.69
CA ILE A 9 5.89 -12.63 4.36
C ILE A 9 4.93 -11.43 4.46
N PHE A 10 4.04 -11.42 5.45
CA PHE A 10 2.96 -10.44 5.58
C PHE A 10 3.42 -8.97 5.58
N PRO A 11 4.47 -8.55 6.33
CA PRO A 11 4.95 -7.17 6.26
C PRO A 11 5.42 -6.73 4.88
N PHE A 12 5.99 -7.64 4.06
CA PHE A 12 6.38 -7.32 2.69
C PHE A 12 5.15 -7.08 1.80
N ILE A 13 4.07 -7.83 2.01
CA ILE A 13 2.80 -7.61 1.30
C ILE A 13 2.21 -6.24 1.68
N ILE A 14 2.20 -5.92 2.98
CA ILE A 14 1.73 -4.61 3.47
C ILE A 14 2.58 -3.49 2.86
N LEU A 15 3.91 -3.65 2.85
CA LEU A 15 4.83 -2.69 2.26
C LEU A 15 4.56 -2.50 0.77
N ALA A 16 4.42 -3.58 0.01
CA ALA A 16 4.13 -3.53 -1.42
C ALA A 16 2.79 -2.83 -1.71
N TYR A 17 1.74 -3.15 -0.96
CA TYR A 17 0.45 -2.48 -1.06
C TYR A 17 0.56 -0.99 -0.75
N GLY A 18 1.22 -0.64 0.36
CA GLY A 18 1.45 0.74 0.75
C GLY A 18 2.22 1.54 -0.29
N ALA A 19 3.28 0.95 -0.86
CA ALA A 19 4.07 1.55 -1.92
C ALA A 19 3.24 1.80 -3.18
N LEU A 20 2.50 0.78 -3.64
CA LEU A 20 1.68 0.88 -4.85
C LEU A 20 0.56 1.91 -4.68
N MET A 21 -0.19 1.85 -3.58
CA MET A 21 -1.28 2.80 -3.33
C MET A 21 -0.76 4.22 -3.16
N THR A 22 0.34 4.42 -2.44
CA THR A 22 0.96 5.73 -2.27
C THR A 22 1.44 6.28 -3.61
N PHE A 23 2.08 5.45 -4.45
CA PHE A 23 2.54 5.86 -5.77
C PHE A 23 1.38 6.25 -6.70
N VAL A 24 0.35 5.41 -6.78
CA VAL A 24 -0.80 5.65 -7.67
C VAL A 24 -1.56 6.90 -7.24
N LEU A 25 -1.92 7.01 -5.95
CA LEU A 25 -2.77 8.10 -5.45
C LEU A 25 -2.05 9.46 -5.37
N ASN A 26 -0.71 9.47 -5.26
CA ASN A 26 0.07 10.71 -5.24
C ASN A 26 0.66 11.09 -6.60
N SER A 27 0.41 10.28 -7.64
CA SER A 27 0.77 10.64 -9.02
C SER A 27 -0.35 11.46 -9.66
N PRO A 28 -0.15 12.75 -9.97
CA PRO A 28 -1.19 13.60 -10.53
C PRO A 28 -1.66 13.10 -11.90
N LYS A 29 -0.75 12.54 -12.72
CA LYS A 29 -1.10 11.98 -14.04
C LYS A 29 -2.02 10.77 -13.93
N LEU A 30 -1.76 9.86 -12.97
CA LEU A 30 -2.59 8.66 -12.79
C LEU A 30 -3.96 9.02 -12.22
N MET A 31 -4.02 9.98 -11.30
CA MET A 31 -5.29 10.48 -10.76
C MET A 31 -6.12 11.20 -11.82
N GLN A 32 -5.51 12.00 -12.69
CA GLN A 32 -6.22 12.62 -13.81
C GLN A 32 -6.83 11.56 -14.74
N ILE A 33 -6.05 10.53 -15.11
CA ILE A 33 -6.57 9.43 -15.95
C ILE A 33 -7.73 8.71 -15.24
N ALA A 34 -7.65 8.51 -13.93
CA ALA A 34 -8.69 7.87 -13.14
C ALA A 34 -9.97 8.72 -13.11
N GLU A 35 -9.87 10.03 -12.92
CA GLU A 35 -11.00 10.95 -12.93
C GLU A 35 -11.69 11.04 -14.30
N GLU A 36 -10.93 10.92 -15.39
CA GLU A 36 -11.48 10.94 -16.76
C GLU A 36 -12.13 9.62 -17.17
N ARG A 37 -11.68 8.48 -16.62
CA ARG A 37 -12.08 7.13 -17.10
C ARG A 37 -12.94 6.33 -16.14
N PHE A 38 -12.94 6.66 -14.85
CA PHE A 38 -13.69 5.91 -13.85
C PHE A 38 -14.85 6.72 -13.26
N PRO A 39 -15.91 6.05 -12.78
CA PRO A 39 -16.99 6.73 -12.08
C PRO A 39 -16.47 7.42 -10.81
N THR A 40 -17.02 8.59 -10.51
CA THR A 40 -16.61 9.42 -9.37
C THR A 40 -16.65 8.66 -8.03
N SER A 41 -17.61 7.75 -7.85
CA SER A 41 -17.72 6.92 -6.65
C SER A 41 -16.51 6.01 -6.44
N LEU A 42 -15.95 5.44 -7.51
CA LEU A 42 -14.77 4.60 -7.44
C LEU A 42 -13.52 5.42 -7.12
N VAL A 43 -13.36 6.58 -7.77
CA VAL A 43 -12.23 7.49 -7.52
C VAL A 43 -12.27 8.01 -6.07
N GLN A 44 -13.46 8.31 -5.55
CA GLN A 44 -13.63 8.71 -4.16
C GLN A 44 -13.27 7.58 -3.19
N GLN A 45 -13.68 6.34 -3.48
CA GLN A 45 -13.27 5.17 -2.68
C GLN A 45 -11.76 4.98 -2.70
N MET A 46 -11.12 5.05 -3.87
CA MET A 46 -9.67 4.96 -3.99
C MET A 46 -8.96 6.04 -3.17
N ASN A 47 -9.46 7.27 -3.17
CA ASN A 47 -8.90 8.35 -2.35
C ASN A 47 -9.00 8.10 -0.84
N MET A 48 -10.00 7.34 -0.35
CA MET A 48 -10.05 6.96 1.06
C MET A 48 -8.87 6.06 1.48
N HIS A 49 -8.29 5.31 0.53
CA HIS A 49 -7.10 4.51 0.78
C HIS A 49 -5.80 5.31 0.84
N ARG A 50 -5.81 6.64 0.65
CA ARG A 50 -4.59 7.45 0.63
C ARG A 50 -3.85 7.41 1.96
N THR A 51 -4.57 7.67 3.06
CA THR A 51 -4.00 7.60 4.41
C THR A 51 -3.59 6.17 4.74
N LEU A 52 -4.42 5.19 4.40
CA LEU A 52 -4.12 3.78 4.63
C LEU A 52 -2.85 3.36 3.89
N GLY A 53 -2.67 3.79 2.63
CA GLY A 53 -1.49 3.51 1.82
C GLY A 53 -0.20 4.03 2.45
N ILE A 54 -0.22 5.25 2.99
CA ILE A 54 0.94 5.83 3.70
C ILE A 54 1.22 5.04 4.99
N VAL A 55 0.20 4.70 5.77
CA VAL A 55 0.35 3.88 6.98
C VAL A 55 0.94 2.51 6.65
N CYS A 56 0.41 1.83 5.64
CA CYS A 56 0.93 0.55 5.16
C CYS A 56 2.38 0.67 4.65
N LEU A 57 2.71 1.76 3.97
CA LEU A 57 4.07 2.00 3.48
C LEU A 57 5.06 2.12 4.65
N VAL A 58 4.74 2.95 5.65
CA VAL A 58 5.62 3.17 6.81
C VAL A 58 5.69 1.93 7.69
N MET A 59 4.54 1.38 8.09
CA MET A 59 4.49 0.21 8.97
C MET A 59 5.06 -1.03 8.30
N GLY A 60 4.75 -1.24 7.02
CA GLY A 60 5.31 -2.33 6.23
C GLY A 60 6.82 -2.20 6.08
N ALA A 61 7.36 -0.99 5.90
CA ALA A 61 8.80 -0.76 5.81
C ALA A 61 9.51 -1.05 7.13
N LEU A 62 9.01 -0.50 8.24
CA LEU A 62 9.57 -0.73 9.57
C LEU A 62 9.53 -2.20 9.95
N TRP A 63 8.39 -2.86 9.73
CA TRP A 63 8.23 -4.27 10.08
C TRP A 63 9.03 -5.20 9.17
N SER A 64 9.08 -4.94 7.86
CA SER A 64 9.92 -5.71 6.94
C SER A 64 11.40 -5.58 7.32
N LEU A 65 11.86 -4.37 7.65
CA LEU A 65 13.23 -4.13 8.10
C LEU A 65 13.52 -4.86 9.43
N GLN A 66 12.58 -4.83 10.38
CA GLN A 66 12.68 -5.60 11.63
C GLN A 66 12.80 -7.09 11.37
N ASN A 67 11.95 -7.65 10.49
CA ASN A 67 11.99 -9.07 10.16
C ASN A 67 13.31 -9.48 9.49
N ILE A 68 13.86 -8.66 8.59
CA ILE A 68 15.18 -8.93 7.99
C ILE A 68 16.28 -8.91 9.06
N TRP A 69 16.20 -7.99 10.03
CA TRP A 69 17.19 -7.89 11.11
C TRP A 69 17.10 -9.03 12.13
N GLN A 70 15.91 -9.60 12.33
CA GLN A 70 15.65 -10.69 13.28
C GLN A 70 15.69 -12.09 12.65
N ALA A 71 15.78 -12.19 11.32
CA ALA A 71 15.91 -13.44 10.56
C ALA A 71 17.37 -13.90 10.46
#